data_AF-A0A6A6HI41-F1
#
_entry.id   AF-A0A6A6HI41-F1
#
_cell.length_a   1.000
_cell.length_b   1.000
_cell.length_c   1.000
_cell.angle_alpha   90.00
_cell.angle_beta   90.00
_cell.angle_gamma   90.00
#
_symmetry.space_group_name_H-M   'P 1'
#
loop_
_entity.id
_entity.type
_entity.pdbx_description
1 polymer ?
#
loop_
_entity_poly.entity_id
_entity_poly.type
_entity_poly.pdbx_seq_one_letter_code
_entity_poly.pdbx_strand_id
1 'polypeptide(L)'
;MDGIVVSNHGGRQVDGAIGSLDMLPEVVDCVKGPKTMRGDGLLVLFDGGVRTEVDIIKVLCLGAQGVLMGRPWVYSFGTAGKEGMEELIKGILADLDQSMGLL
;
A
#
# COMPACT_ATOMS: atom_id res chain seq x y z
N MET A 1 -12.23 1.67 -16.28
CA MET A 1 -11.04 1.23 -15.54
C MET A 1 -10.84 2.30 -14.50
N ASP A 2 -10.96 1.90 -13.24
CA ASP A 2 -11.28 2.85 -12.16
C ASP A 2 -10.09 3.05 -11.21
N GLY A 3 -9.05 2.23 -11.37
CA GLY A 3 -7.83 2.33 -10.59
C GLY A 3 -6.74 1.37 -11.06
N ILE A 4 -5.55 1.55 -10.50
CA ILE A 4 -4.38 0.70 -10.65
C ILE A 4 -3.81 0.34 -9.28
N VAL A 5 -3.14 -0.80 -9.20
CA VAL A 5 -2.33 -1.19 -8.04
C VAL A 5 -0.87 -1.18 -8.46
N VAL A 6 -0.05 -0.37 -7.80
CA VAL A 6 1.42 -0.42 -7.96
C VAL A 6 1.94 -1.60 -7.15
N SER A 7 2.33 -2.66 -7.86
CA SER A 7 2.68 -3.96 -7.26
C SER A 7 3.62 -4.75 -8.17
N ASN A 8 4.53 -5.51 -7.56
CA ASN A 8 5.27 -6.59 -8.22
C ASN A 8 4.85 -7.98 -7.70
N HIS A 9 3.61 -8.07 -7.20
CA HIS A 9 2.99 -9.25 -6.59
C HIS A 9 3.74 -9.74 -5.33
N GLY A 10 4.28 -8.79 -4.55
CA GLY A 10 5.08 -9.08 -3.37
C GLY A 10 6.40 -9.81 -3.69
N GLY A 11 6.99 -9.54 -4.86
CA GLY A 11 8.25 -10.11 -5.33
C GLY A 11 8.13 -11.55 -5.83
N ARG A 12 6.97 -11.94 -6.38
CA ARG A 12 6.67 -13.35 -6.71
C ARG A 12 6.45 -13.63 -8.19
N GLN A 13 6.53 -12.61 -9.06
CA GLN A 13 6.29 -12.76 -10.50
C GLN A 13 7.58 -12.60 -11.27
N VAL A 14 8.13 -11.38 -11.32
CA VAL A 14 9.41 -11.10 -11.98
C VAL A 14 10.45 -10.83 -10.90
N ASP A 15 11.42 -11.75 -10.77
CA ASP A 15 12.54 -11.56 -9.86
C ASP A 15 13.48 -10.47 -10.40
N GLY A 16 14.02 -9.64 -9.51
CA GLY A 16 14.78 -8.44 -9.87
C GLY A 16 13.95 -7.27 -10.42
N ALA A 17 12.61 -7.34 -10.37
CA ALA A 17 11.77 -6.17 -10.67
C ALA A 17 12.06 -5.01 -9.70
N ILE A 18 11.84 -3.78 -10.18
CA ILE A 18 11.93 -2.57 -9.36
C ILE A 18 11.05 -2.69 -8.11
N GLY A 19 11.52 -2.12 -6.99
CA GLY A 19 10.72 -2.00 -5.79
C GLY A 19 9.44 -1.21 -6.07
N SER A 20 8.29 -1.75 -5.67
CA SER A 20 7.01 -1.08 -5.94
C SER A 20 6.97 0.33 -5.35
N LEU A 21 7.60 0.56 -4.19
CA LEU A 21 7.67 1.89 -3.56
C LEU A 21 8.53 2.87 -4.38
N ASP A 22 9.63 2.41 -4.98
CA ASP A 22 10.50 3.24 -5.81
C ASP A 22 9.77 3.71 -7.09
N MET A 23 8.88 2.86 -7.61
CA MET A 23 8.10 3.15 -8.81
C MET A 23 6.84 3.99 -8.53
N LEU A 24 6.37 4.05 -7.28
CA LEU A 24 5.11 4.69 -6.92
C LEU A 24 5.04 6.17 -7.32
N PRO A 25 6.05 7.04 -7.04
CA PRO A 25 5.96 8.47 -7.37
C PRO A 25 5.81 8.71 -8.87
N GLU A 26 6.58 8.01 -9.69
CA GLU A 26 6.52 8.15 -11.15
C GLU A 26 5.16 7.66 -11.71
N VAL A 27 4.60 6.59 -11.13
CA VAL A 27 3.25 6.15 -11.50
C VAL A 27 2.18 7.17 -11.09
N VAL A 28 2.28 7.73 -9.89
CA VAL A 28 1.35 8.77 -9.41
C VAL A 28 1.42 10.01 -10.29
N ASP A 29 2.63 10.49 -10.61
CA ASP A 29 2.85 11.64 -11.50
C ASP A 29 2.31 11.37 -12.92
N CYS A 30 2.49 10.14 -13.41
CA CYS A 30 1.96 9.73 -14.70
C CYS A 30 0.43 9.70 -14.70
N VAL A 31 -0.21 9.20 -13.64
CA VAL A 31 -1.67 9.03 -13.57
C VAL A 31 -2.40 10.32 -13.22
N LYS A 32 -1.88 11.11 -12.28
CA LYS A 32 -2.52 12.33 -11.76
C LYS A 32 -2.00 13.61 -12.41
N GLY A 33 -0.88 13.55 -13.12
CA GLY A 33 -0.31 14.71 -13.80
C GLY A 33 -1.09 15.10 -15.07
N PRO A 34 -0.83 16.31 -15.61
CA PRO A 34 -1.54 16.86 -16.78
C PRO A 34 -1.28 16.10 -18.10
N LYS A 35 -0.53 15.00 -18.05
CA LYS A 35 -0.08 14.22 -19.21
C LYS A 35 -1.04 13.11 -19.62
N THR A 36 -2.14 12.87 -18.89
CA THR A 36 -3.13 11.86 -19.30
C THR A 36 -4.32 12.49 -20.02
N MET A 37 -4.78 11.81 -21.07
CA MET A 37 -6.09 12.05 -21.73
C MET A 37 -7.27 11.49 -20.89
N ARG A 38 -7.01 10.94 -19.70
CA ARG A 38 -7.97 10.22 -18.82
C ARG A 38 -8.02 10.82 -17.41
N GLY A 39 -7.93 12.14 -17.35
CA GLY A 39 -7.82 12.99 -16.15
C GLY A 39 -8.59 12.52 -14.92
N ASP A 40 -8.02 12.88 -13.78
CA ASP A 40 -8.73 13.26 -12.57
C ASP A 40 -9.75 12.22 -12.07
N GLY A 41 -9.29 10.99 -11.75
CA GLY A 41 -10.20 10.02 -11.13
C GLY A 41 -9.71 8.59 -10.93
N LEU A 42 -8.60 8.18 -11.55
CA LEU A 42 -8.08 6.83 -11.32
C LEU A 42 -7.53 6.69 -9.90
N LEU A 43 -8.03 5.68 -9.17
CA LEU A 43 -7.52 5.30 -7.88
C LEU A 43 -6.13 4.69 -8.02
N VAL A 44 -5.15 5.22 -7.30
CA VAL A 44 -3.82 4.60 -7.19
C VAL A 44 -3.73 3.88 -5.85
N LEU A 45 -3.71 2.55 -5.89
CA LEU A 45 -3.46 1.69 -4.74
C LEU A 45 -2.04 1.17 -4.76
N PHE A 46 -1.55 0.72 -3.61
CA PHE A 46 -0.18 0.22 -3.45
C PHE A 46 -0.15 -1.12 -2.72
N ASP A 47 0.71 -2.04 -3.16
CA ASP A 47 1.14 -3.17 -2.35
C ASP A 47 2.66 -3.40 -2.45
N GLY A 48 3.18 -4.19 -1.52
CA GLY A 48 4.58 -4.62 -1.52
C GLY A 48 5.31 -4.20 -0.26
N GLY A 49 5.77 -5.17 0.53
CA GLY A 49 6.68 -4.91 1.64
C GLY A 49 6.12 -4.19 2.87
N VAL A 50 4.92 -3.62 2.85
CA VAL A 50 4.31 -2.87 3.99
C VAL A 50 4.18 -3.73 5.24
N ARG A 51 4.82 -3.34 6.35
CA ARG A 51 4.74 -4.05 7.64
C ARG A 51 4.35 -3.16 8.82
N THR A 52 4.59 -1.86 8.70
CA THR A 52 4.39 -0.89 9.78
C THR A 52 3.52 0.27 9.32
N GLU A 53 3.00 1.01 10.28
CA GLU A 53 2.32 2.29 10.12
C GLU A 53 3.16 3.32 9.38
N VAL A 54 4.48 3.39 9.63
CA VAL A 54 5.37 4.32 8.93
C VAL A 54 5.49 3.98 7.44
N ASP A 55 5.43 2.70 7.08
CA ASP A 55 5.37 2.29 5.66
C ASP A 55 4.08 2.80 5.01
N ILE A 56 2.95 2.67 5.70
CA ILE A 56 1.64 3.16 5.23
C ILE A 56 1.70 4.67 5.03
N ILE A 57 2.20 5.42 6.02
CA ILE A 57 2.33 6.88 5.96
C ILE A 57 3.16 7.30 4.74
N LYS A 58 4.35 6.70 4.55
CA LYS A 58 5.21 7.00 3.39
C LYS A 58 4.48 6.79 2.08
N VAL A 59 3.80 5.65 1.93
CA VAL A 59 3.04 5.30 0.72
C VAL A 59 1.94 6.32 0.43
N LEU A 60 1.19 6.74 1.46
CA LEU A 60 0.13 7.75 1.33
C LEU A 60 0.71 9.13 0.98
N CYS A 61 1.81 9.54 1.63
CA CYS A 61 2.50 10.79 1.32
C CYS A 61 3.06 10.84 -0.11
N LEU A 62 3.43 9.68 -0.69
CA LEU A 62 3.85 9.54 -2.07
C LEU A 62 2.67 9.51 -3.07
N GLY A 63 1.44 9.68 -2.59
CA GLY A 63 0.27 9.94 -3.41
C GLY A 63 -0.59 8.72 -3.75
N ALA A 64 -0.32 7.55 -3.15
CA ALA A 64 -1.28 6.46 -3.15
C ALA A 64 -2.53 6.84 -2.31
N GLN A 65 -3.68 6.28 -2.69
CA GLN A 65 -4.98 6.49 -2.02
C GLN A 65 -5.38 5.31 -1.13
N GLY A 66 -4.60 4.23 -1.13
CA GLY A 66 -4.84 3.08 -0.27
C GLY A 66 -3.70 2.09 -0.35
N VAL A 67 -3.55 1.31 0.73
CA VAL A 67 -2.45 0.37 0.93
C VAL A 67 -3.02 -1.02 1.14
N LEU A 68 -2.50 -2.00 0.40
CA LEU A 68 -2.93 -3.39 0.43
C LEU A 68 -1.87 -4.25 1.12
N MET A 69 -2.30 -5.14 2.01
CA MET A 69 -1.42 -6.01 2.77
C MET A 69 -1.72 -7.48 2.49
N GLY A 70 -0.70 -8.22 2.05
CA GLY A 70 -0.80 -9.66 1.75
C GLY A 70 -0.33 -10.52 2.92
N ARG A 71 0.99 -10.79 2.97
CA ARG A 71 1.59 -11.75 3.91
C ARG A 71 1.20 -11.56 5.38
N PRO A 72 1.25 -10.35 5.97
CA PRO A 72 0.84 -10.16 7.37
C PRO A 72 -0.58 -10.65 7.65
N TRP A 73 -1.52 -10.36 6.75
CA TRP A 73 -2.91 -10.82 6.84
C TRP A 73 -3.00 -12.36 6.91
N VAL A 74 -2.31 -13.04 6.00
CA VAL A 74 -2.30 -14.51 5.92
C VAL A 74 -1.62 -15.13 7.15
N TYR A 75 -0.55 -14.52 7.66
CA TYR A 75 0.15 -15.03 8.84
C TYR A 75 -0.69 -14.90 10.11
N SER A 76 -1.34 -13.75 10.30
CA SER A 76 -2.23 -13.54 11.43
C SER A 76 -3.43 -14.50 11.37
N PHE A 77 -3.98 -14.72 10.17
CA PHE A 77 -5.02 -15.72 9.96
C PHE A 77 -4.56 -17.14 10.29
N GLY A 78 -3.38 -17.54 9.81
CA GLY A 78 -2.84 -18.86 10.08
C GLY A 78 -2.52 -19.10 11.56
N THR A 79 -2.24 -18.04 12.32
CA THR A 79 -1.85 -18.13 13.73
C THR A 79 -3.06 -18.21 14.66
N ALA A 80 -4.07 -17.35 14.45
CA ALA A 80 -5.21 -17.23 15.35
C ALA A 80 -6.55 -17.01 14.63
N GLY A 81 -6.65 -17.47 13.38
CA GLY A 81 -7.89 -17.40 12.61
C GLY A 81 -8.38 -15.96 12.42
N LYS A 82 -9.69 -15.77 12.57
CA LYS A 82 -10.32 -14.46 12.38
C LYS A 82 -9.83 -13.46 13.43
N GLU A 83 -9.68 -13.90 14.67
CA GLU A 83 -9.26 -13.09 15.80
C GLU A 83 -7.87 -12.50 15.56
N GLY A 84 -6.93 -13.30 15.05
CA GLY A 84 -5.61 -12.81 14.68
C GLY A 84 -5.63 -11.72 13.60
N MET A 85 -6.50 -11.85 12.60
CA MET A 85 -6.66 -10.81 11.57
C MET A 85 -7.23 -9.52 12.16
N GLU A 86 -8.23 -9.62 13.04
CA GLU A 86 -8.81 -8.45 13.71
C GLU A 86 -7.78 -7.74 14.59
N GLU A 87 -6.95 -8.49 15.33
CA GLU A 87 -5.87 -7.93 16.13
C GLU A 87 -4.82 -7.23 15.28
N LEU A 88 -4.42 -7.81 14.14
CA LEU A 88 -3.51 -7.18 13.19
C LEU A 88 -4.03 -5.82 12.72
N ILE A 89 -5.30 -5.76 12.29
CA ILE A 89 -5.91 -4.51 11.82
C ILE A 89 -5.96 -3.49 12.95
N LYS A 90 -6.42 -3.89 14.14
CA LYS A 90 -6.51 -2.99 15.31
C LYS A 90 -5.15 -2.43 15.69
N GLY A 91 -4.11 -3.26 15.72
CA GLY A 91 -2.74 -2.84 16.02
C GLY A 91 -2.23 -1.82 15.02
N ILE A 92 -2.29 -2.14 13.73
CA ILE A 92 -1.85 -1.23 12.66
C ILE A 92 -2.60 0.10 12.69
N LEU A 93 -3.93 0.09 12.90
CA LEU A 93 -4.71 1.32 12.98
C LEU A 93 -4.36 2.15 14.21
N ALA A 94 -4.09 1.52 15.36
CA ALA A 94 -3.66 2.22 16.57
C ALA A 94 -2.29 2.86 16.40
N ASP A 95 -1.32 2.12 15.85
CA ASP A 95 0.03 2.62 15.59
C ASP A 95 0.02 3.75 14.54
N LEU A 96 -0.85 3.64 13.53
CA LEU A 96 -1.06 4.67 12.51
C LEU A 96 -1.63 5.95 13.10
N ASP A 97 -2.68 5.86 13.93
CA ASP A 97 -3.28 7.01 14.61
C ASP A 97 -2.25 7.72 15.51
N GLN A 98 -1.50 6.94 16.29
CA GLN A 98 -0.43 7.47 17.14
C GLN A 98 0.66 8.17 16.33
N SER A 99 1.14 7.55 15.25
CA SER A 99 2.22 8.11 14.43
C SER A 99 1.78 9.34 13.66
N MET A 100 0.54 9.36 13.15
CA MET A 100 -0.03 10.55 12.51
C MET A 100 -0.21 11.71 13.49
N GLY A 101 -0.50 11.45 14.76
CA GLY A 101 -0.56 12.48 15.80
C GLY A 101 0.79 13.12 16.15
N LEU A 102 1.91 12.52 15.71
CA LEU A 102 3.28 13.02 15.95
C LEU A 102 3.90 13.72 14.73
N LEU A 103 3.24 13.70 13.57
CA LEU A 103 3.66 14.38 12.33
C LEU A 103 3.10 15.81 12.28
#